data_AF-A0A662K778-F1
#
_entry.id   AF-A0A662K778-F1
#
_cell.length_a   1.000
_cell.length_b   1.000
_cell.length_c   1.000
_cell.angle_alpha   90.00
_cell.angle_beta   90.00
_cell.angle_gamma   90.00
#
_symmetry.space_group_name_H-M   'P 1'
#
loop_
_entity.id
_entity.type
_entity.pdbx_description
1 polymer ?
#
loop_
_entity_poly.entity_id
_entity_poly.type
_entity_poly.pdbx_seq_one_letter_code
_entity_poly.pdbx_strand_id
1 'polypeptide(L)'
;SSIVVRSSDSIVMLAGGAGTLNELVMAYNMGIPVVVLEGSGLMADRLKTMFPDGYLDHRRIVKITYAKTPEEAAELAYRKALEGRRFRTEVRG
;
A
#
# COMPACT_ATOMS: atom_id res chain seq x y z
N SER A 1 4.04 12.51 10.19
CA SER A 1 3.47 11.82 9.01
C SER A 1 2.51 10.68 9.31
N SER A 2 2.30 10.27 10.59
CA SER A 2 1.32 9.23 10.93
C SER A 2 -0.13 9.62 10.60
N ILE A 3 -0.46 10.91 10.66
CA ILE A 3 -1.81 11.40 10.38
C ILE A 3 -2.28 11.05 8.96
N VAL A 4 -1.44 11.26 7.94
CA VAL A 4 -1.79 11.05 6.51
C VAL A 4 -2.12 9.59 6.26
N VAL A 5 -1.28 8.67 6.74
CA VAL A 5 -1.54 7.23 6.60
C VAL A 5 -2.79 6.84 7.40
N ARG A 6 -2.90 7.27 8.66
CA ARG A 6 -4.04 6.94 9.51
C ARG A 6 -5.38 7.46 8.99
N SER A 7 -5.38 8.58 8.27
CA SER A 7 -6.59 9.17 7.66
C SER A 7 -6.87 8.64 6.25
N SER A 8 -6.07 7.71 5.72
CA SER A 8 -6.22 7.18 4.37
C SER A 8 -6.96 5.84 4.34
N ASP A 9 -7.82 5.65 3.34
CA ASP A 9 -8.45 4.36 3.06
C ASP A 9 -7.59 3.44 2.19
N SER A 10 -6.64 4.02 1.45
CA SER A 10 -5.59 3.35 0.66
C SER A 10 -4.47 4.33 0.39
N ILE A 11 -3.27 3.85 0.09
CA ILE A 11 -2.14 4.70 -0.31
C ILE A 11 -1.49 4.24 -1.62
N VAL A 12 -0.99 5.21 -2.39
CA VAL A 12 -0.15 4.97 -3.56
C VAL A 12 1.28 5.41 -3.24
N MET A 13 2.23 4.50 -3.37
CA MET A 13 3.65 4.77 -3.20
C MET A 13 4.29 5.05 -4.57
N LEU A 14 5.03 6.15 -4.61
CA LEU A 14 5.79 6.63 -5.76
C LEU A 14 7.23 6.85 -5.30
N ALA A 15 8.19 6.32 -6.05
CA ALA A 15 9.61 6.48 -5.76
C ALA A 15 9.93 6.24 -4.27
N GLY A 16 10.61 7.19 -3.64
CA GLY A 16 10.70 7.29 -2.18
C GLY A 16 11.96 6.70 -1.56
N GLY A 17 12.30 7.24 -0.38
CA GLY A 17 13.44 6.82 0.43
C GLY A 17 13.00 6.31 1.81
N ALA A 18 13.82 6.54 2.83
CA ALA A 18 13.56 6.06 4.20
C ALA A 18 12.22 6.56 4.78
N GLY A 19 11.85 7.82 4.54
CA GLY A 19 10.57 8.36 5.01
C GLY A 19 9.35 7.65 4.41
N THR A 20 9.36 7.45 3.08
CA THR A 20 8.32 6.70 2.36
C THR A 20 8.27 5.24 2.81
N LEU A 21 9.42 4.61 3.05
CA LEU A 21 9.48 3.24 3.57
C LEU A 21 8.87 3.15 4.97
N ASN A 22 9.10 4.13 5.83
CA ASN A 22 8.47 4.19 7.15
C ASN A 22 6.94 4.32 7.06
N GLU A 23 6.44 5.11 6.11
CA GLU A 23 5.00 5.23 5.84
C GLU A 23 4.40 3.95 5.27
N LEU A 24 5.10 3.28 4.36
CA LEU A 24 4.73 1.97 3.83
C LEU A 24 4.59 0.92 4.96
N VAL A 25 5.60 0.82 5.83
CA VAL A 25 5.59 -0.14 6.95
C VAL A 25 4.45 0.17 7.92
N MET A 26 4.19 1.44 8.21
CA MET A 26 3.06 1.85 9.04
C MET A 26 1.71 1.49 8.39
N ALA A 27 1.53 1.76 7.09
CA ALA A 27 0.31 1.40 6.38
C ALA A 27 0.07 -0.11 6.37
N TYR A 28 1.12 -0.89 6.10
CA TYR A 28 1.08 -2.35 6.16
C TYR A 28 0.67 -2.86 7.53
N ASN A 29 1.27 -2.33 8.60
CA ASN A 29 0.92 -2.68 9.99
C ASN A 29 -0.53 -2.34 10.35
N MET A 30 -1.09 -1.33 9.70
CA MET A 30 -2.49 -0.92 9.89
C MET A 30 -3.47 -1.66 8.97
N GLY A 31 -2.99 -2.55 8.09
CA GLY A 31 -3.79 -3.21 7.08
C GLY A 31 -4.38 -2.25 6.04
N ILE A 32 -3.79 -1.05 5.89
CA ILE A 32 -4.20 -0.10 4.86
C ILE A 32 -3.67 -0.61 3.52
N PRO A 33 -4.52 -0.77 2.49
CA PRO A 33 -4.08 -1.20 1.18
C PRO A 33 -3.02 -0.28 0.58
N VAL A 34 -1.98 -0.89 0.02
CA VAL A 34 -0.87 -0.18 -0.62
C VAL A 34 -0.74 -0.60 -2.07
N VAL A 35 -0.69 0.40 -2.95
CA VAL A 35 -0.36 0.25 -4.37
C VAL A 35 0.98 0.93 -4.63
N VAL A 36 1.91 0.26 -5.30
CA VAL A 36 3.21 0.79 -5.69
C VAL A 36 3.19 1.03 -7.19
N LEU A 37 3.54 2.24 -7.63
CA LEU A 37 3.74 2.53 -9.05
C LEU A 37 5.15 2.06 -9.46
N GLU A 38 5.22 1.00 -10.25
CA GLU A 38 6.45 0.51 -10.86
C GLU A 38 7.00 1.52 -11.88
N GLY A 39 8.32 1.55 -12.02
CA GLY A 39 9.02 2.48 -12.90
C GLY A 39 9.13 3.91 -12.36
N SER A 40 8.68 4.16 -11.12
CA SER A 40 8.81 5.45 -10.46
C SER A 40 10.17 5.65 -9.76
N GLY A 41 11.03 4.62 -9.72
CA GLY A 41 12.40 4.70 -9.21
C GLY A 41 12.55 4.37 -7.72
N LEU A 42 13.78 4.51 -7.22
CA LEU A 42 14.16 4.39 -5.81
C LEU A 42 13.63 3.11 -5.11
N MET A 43 12.98 3.23 -3.93
CA MET A 43 12.49 2.08 -3.18
C MET A 43 11.31 1.38 -3.86
N ALA A 44 10.45 2.10 -4.58
CA ALA A 44 9.29 1.54 -5.25
C ALA A 44 9.66 0.37 -6.17
N ASP A 45 10.71 0.54 -7.00
CA ASP A 45 11.16 -0.49 -7.95
C ASP A 45 11.87 -1.67 -7.29
N ARG A 46 12.33 -1.52 -6.05
CA ARG A 46 13.04 -2.58 -5.32
C ARG A 46 12.11 -3.49 -4.54
N LEU A 47 10.93 -3.02 -4.16
CA LEU A 47 10.01 -3.75 -3.27
C LEU A 47 9.63 -5.12 -3.79
N LYS A 48 9.34 -5.24 -5.09
CA LYS A 48 8.92 -6.50 -5.71
C LYS A 48 10.01 -7.57 -5.66
N THR A 49 11.27 -7.15 -5.76
CA THR A 49 12.43 -8.04 -5.65
C THR A 49 12.75 -8.38 -4.19
N MET A 50 12.60 -7.42 -3.28
CA MET A 50 12.82 -7.62 -1.85
C MET A 50 11.77 -8.53 -1.21
N PHE A 51 10.52 -8.43 -1.68
CA PHE A 51 9.35 -9.13 -1.15
C PHE A 51 8.60 -9.83 -2.29
N PRO A 52 9.13 -10.94 -2.82
CA PRO A 52 8.59 -11.59 -4.02
C PRO A 52 7.18 -12.19 -3.81
N ASP A 53 6.81 -12.52 -2.57
CA ASP A 53 5.44 -12.97 -2.24
C ASP A 53 4.45 -11.82 -2.03
N GLY A 54 4.94 -10.57 -2.02
CA GLY A 54 4.18 -9.34 -1.88
C GLY A 54 3.87 -8.93 -0.43
N TYR A 55 4.48 -9.57 0.57
CA TYR A 55 4.26 -9.23 1.99
C TYR A 55 5.55 -8.71 2.63
N LEU A 56 5.42 -7.69 3.48
CA LEU A 56 6.59 -7.09 4.16
C LEU A 56 7.11 -7.94 5.32
N ASP A 57 6.30 -8.84 5.86
CA ASP A 57 6.68 -9.72 6.95
C ASP A 57 5.86 -11.02 6.99
N HIS A 58 6.22 -11.90 7.92
CA HIS A 58 5.59 -13.19 8.15
C HIS A 58 4.11 -13.11 8.56
N ARG A 59 3.62 -11.96 9.04
CA ARG A 59 2.21 -11.80 9.47
C ARG A 59 1.26 -11.64 8.30
N ARG A 60 1.78 -11.32 7.11
CA ARG A 60 1.03 -11.24 5.85
C ARG A 60 -0.26 -10.42 5.94
N ILE A 61 -0.22 -9.27 6.62
CA ILE A 61 -1.39 -8.45 6.96
C ILE A 61 -2.10 -7.93 5.70
N VAL A 62 -1.33 -7.35 4.76
CA VAL A 62 -1.87 -6.82 3.51
C VAL A 62 -0.85 -7.05 2.39
N LYS A 63 -1.32 -7.54 1.24
CA LYS A 63 -0.44 -7.78 0.10
C LYS A 63 -0.20 -6.48 -0.67
N ILE A 64 1.06 -6.14 -0.89
CA ILE A 64 1.45 -5.01 -1.74
C ILE A 64 0.98 -5.29 -3.17
N THR A 65 0.31 -4.31 -3.75
CA THR A 65 -0.15 -4.35 -5.14
C THR A 65 0.71 -3.43 -5.99
N TYR A 66 0.92 -3.80 -7.24
CA TYR A 66 1.77 -3.06 -8.17
C TYR A 66 0.94 -2.59 -9.36
N ALA A 67 1.23 -1.38 -9.83
CA ALA A 67 0.66 -0.77 -11.01
C ALA A 67 1.78 -0.29 -11.93
N LYS A 68 1.53 -0.25 -13.24
CA LYS A 68 2.51 0.19 -14.24
C LYS A 68 2.23 1.59 -14.77
N THR A 69 1.01 2.10 -14.61
CA THR A 69 0.65 3.47 -14.98
C THR A 69 -0.04 4.20 -13.82
N PRO A 70 0.01 5.55 -13.80
CA PRO A 70 -0.69 6.34 -12.80
C PRO A 70 -2.21 6.07 -12.74
N GLU A 71 -2.84 5.86 -13.90
CA GLU A 71 -4.28 5.58 -14.00
C GLU A 71 -4.60 4.22 -13.37
N GLU A 72 -3.79 3.20 -13.66
CA GLU A 72 -3.93 1.89 -13.03
C GLU A 72 -3.71 1.99 -11.51
N ALA A 73 -2.74 2.77 -11.07
CA ALA A 73 -2.46 2.96 -9.65
C ALA A 73 -3.66 3.59 -8.92
N ALA A 74 -4.28 4.62 -9.53
CA ALA A 74 -5.46 5.28 -9.00
C ALA A 74 -6.66 4.34 -8.91
N GLU A 75 -6.94 3.58 -9.97
CA GLU A 75 -8.05 2.62 -10.02
C GLU A 75 -7.87 1.51 -8.98
N LEU A 76 -6.68 0.92 -8.89
CA LEU A 76 -6.38 -0.12 -7.92
C LEU A 76 -6.49 0.38 -6.48
N ALA A 77 -6.03 1.60 -6.21
CA ALA A 77 -6.15 2.21 -4.88
C ALA A 77 -7.62 2.42 -4.51
N TYR A 78 -8.41 3.00 -5.42
CA TYR A 78 -9.84 3.23 -5.22
C TYR A 78 -10.60 1.93 -4.94
N ARG A 79 -10.41 0.91 -5.78
CA ARG A 79 -11.07 -0.39 -5.60
C ARG A 79 -10.74 -1.04 -4.26
N LYS A 80 -9.45 -1.01 -3.86
CA LYS A 80 -9.01 -1.57 -2.58
C LYS A 80 -9.51 -0.80 -1.37
N ALA A 81 -9.62 0.53 -1.48
CA ALA A 81 -10.24 1.35 -0.45
C ALA A 81 -11.70 0.91 -0.21
N LEU A 82 -12.47 0.64 -1.28
CA LEU A 82 -13.84 0.14 -1.16
C LEU A 82 -13.91 -1.25 -0.51
N GLU A 83 -13.04 -2.17 -0.92
CA GLU A 83 -12.93 -3.52 -0.33
C GLU A 83 -12.63 -3.43 1.18
N GLY A 84 -11.66 -2.61 1.59
CA GLY A 84 -11.29 -2.42 2.99
C GLY A 84 -12.35 -1.70 3.83
N ARG A 85 -13.15 -0.80 3.23
CA ARG A 85 -14.29 -0.16 3.92
C ARG A 85 -15.40 -1.16 4.21
N ARG A 86 -15.76 -2.02 3.26
CA ARG A 86 -16.78 -3.08 3.48
C ARG A 86 -16.41 -3.98 4.66
N PHE A 87 -15.16 -4.44 4.70
CA PHE A 87 -14.67 -5.27 5.79
C PHE A 87 -14.75 -4.58 7.17
N ARG A 88 -14.39 -3.29 7.26
CA ARG A 88 -14.46 -2.54 8.53
C ARG A 88 -15.90 -2.27 8.98
N THR A 89 -16.85 -2.15 8.06
CA THR A 89 -18.27 -1.98 8.39
C THR A 89 -18.91 -3.29 8.83
N GLU A 90 -18.60 -4.41 8.18
CA GLU A 90 -19.15 -5.74 8.51
C GLU A 90 -18.63 -6.29 9.85
N VAL A 91 -17.36 -6.03 10.21
CA VAL A 91 -16.77 -6.52 11.48
C VAL A 91 -17.15 -5.66 12.69
N ARG A 92 -17.68 -4.45 12.47
CA ARG A 92 -18.14 -3.53 13.54
C ARG A 92 -19.66 -3.43 13.65
N GLY A 93 -20.39 -4.15 12.80
CA GLY A 93 -21.85 -4.22 12.79
C GLY A 93 -22.39 -5.36 13.64
#